data_AF-A0A8S3XF66-F1
#
_entry.id   AF-A0A8S3XF66-F1
#
_cell.length_a   1.000
_cell.length_b   1.000
_cell.length_c   1.000
_cell.angle_alpha   90.00
_cell.angle_beta   90.00
_cell.angle_gamma   90.00
#
_symmetry.space_group_name_H-M   'P 1'
#
loop_
_entity.id
_entity.type
_entity.pdbx_description
1 polymer ?
#
loop_
_entity_poly.entity_id
_entity_poly.type
_entity_poly.pdbx_seq_one_letter_code
_entity_poly.pdbx_strand_id
1 'polypeptide(L)'
;MFRTPEKCNSDSNLPKIPDDKETSPPSFVSSRIKRKRSEEILTDLVDFKAEMKEMITSWMDQQNSERTEITSALRSIEKSLTFLSTKYDDMCKKVDLMEQERHKQKEYITILENKVENIIKTQRKCSIELKNVPSSEKESKEMLLSMVSNLSTSLKVNIQSNDIKDIYRTTIKGDKKPIVVEMSTYVQKMNITSAAKKYNNHNKNNKLNT
;
A
#
# COMPACT_ATOMS: atom_id res chain seq x y z
N MET A 1 -23.30 -29.95 -1.21
CA MET A 1 -24.02 -30.60 -0.09
C MET A 1 -25.48 -30.18 -0.16
N PHE A 2 -26.37 -31.04 -0.63
CA PHE A 2 -27.81 -30.77 -0.75
C PHE A 2 -28.53 -31.35 0.48
N ARG A 3 -29.30 -30.54 1.21
CA ARG A 3 -30.16 -31.01 2.32
C ARG A 3 -31.48 -31.49 1.73
N THR A 4 -31.85 -32.75 2.02
CA THR A 4 -33.18 -33.30 1.78
C THR A 4 -34.18 -32.85 2.86
N PRO A 5 -35.49 -32.75 2.54
CA PRO A 5 -36.51 -32.35 3.50
C PRO A 5 -36.85 -33.47 4.49
N GLU A 6 -36.96 -33.13 5.77
CA GLU A 6 -37.40 -34.01 6.85
C GLU A 6 -38.90 -34.34 6.70
N LYS A 7 -39.25 -35.63 6.88
CA LYS A 7 -40.64 -36.11 6.90
C LYS A 7 -41.24 -35.87 8.29
N CYS A 8 -42.39 -35.20 8.35
CA CYS A 8 -43.22 -35.16 9.55
C CYS A 8 -43.84 -36.54 9.81
N ASN A 9 -43.48 -37.16 10.94
CA ASN A 9 -44.15 -38.35 11.46
C ASN A 9 -45.31 -37.91 12.36
N SER A 10 -46.51 -37.92 11.82
CA SER A 10 -47.75 -37.73 12.58
C SER A 10 -48.38 -39.07 12.90
N ASP A 11 -47.77 -39.86 13.79
CA ASP A 11 -48.38 -41.11 14.27
C ASP A 11 -49.49 -40.79 15.29
N SER A 12 -50.74 -41.05 14.88
CA SER A 12 -51.91 -40.93 15.74
C SER A 12 -51.98 -42.16 16.66
N ASN A 13 -51.53 -42.03 17.91
CA ASN A 13 -51.71 -43.04 18.94
C ASN A 13 -53.17 -43.08 19.41
N LEU A 14 -54.05 -43.74 18.65
CA LEU A 14 -55.36 -44.14 19.13
C LEU A 14 -55.32 -45.60 19.59
N PRO A 15 -55.69 -45.92 20.84
CA PRO A 15 -55.76 -47.30 21.30
C PRO A 15 -56.86 -48.05 20.54
N LYS A 16 -56.50 -49.18 19.94
CA LYS A 16 -57.46 -50.12 19.32
C LYS A 16 -58.26 -50.80 20.43
N ILE A 17 -59.54 -50.47 20.50
CA ILE A 17 -60.51 -51.13 21.39
C ILE A 17 -60.83 -52.52 20.80
N PRO A 18 -60.84 -53.59 21.61
CA PRO A 18 -61.16 -54.94 21.14
C PRO A 18 -62.64 -55.07 20.74
N ASP A 19 -62.86 -55.73 19.60
CA ASP A 19 -64.16 -56.18 19.09
C ASP A 19 -64.81 -57.14 20.09
N ASP A 20 -65.76 -56.64 20.87
CA ASP A 20 -66.71 -57.47 21.61
C ASP A 20 -68.10 -57.38 20.99
N LYS A 21 -68.68 -58.56 20.82
CA LYS A 21 -69.91 -58.84 20.07
C LYS A 21 -71.13 -58.21 20.72
N GLU A 22 -71.98 -57.69 19.84
CA GLU A 22 -73.45 -57.72 19.89
C GLU A 22 -74.11 -57.55 21.26
N THR A 23 -74.55 -56.32 21.51
CA THR A 23 -75.96 -56.06 21.86
C THR A 23 -76.25 -54.61 21.52
N SER A 24 -76.79 -54.38 20.32
CA SER A 24 -77.27 -53.04 19.96
C SER A 24 -78.46 -52.72 20.88
N PRO A 25 -78.43 -51.63 21.66
CA PRO A 25 -79.54 -51.27 22.53
C PRO A 25 -80.82 -51.06 21.70
N PRO A 26 -82.00 -51.33 22.25
CA PRO A 26 -83.27 -51.15 21.53
C PRO A 26 -83.38 -49.72 21.02
N SER A 27 -83.79 -49.58 19.75
CA SER A 27 -84.03 -48.29 19.10
C SER A 27 -85.17 -47.55 19.83
N PHE A 28 -84.81 -46.75 20.81
CA PHE A 28 -85.69 -45.74 21.36
C PHE A 28 -85.80 -44.62 20.34
N VAL A 29 -86.87 -44.67 19.54
CA VAL A 29 -87.32 -43.52 18.74
C VAL A 29 -87.80 -42.46 19.72
N SER A 30 -86.86 -41.72 20.30
CA SER A 30 -87.17 -40.43 20.91
C SER A 30 -87.49 -39.51 19.75
N SER A 31 -88.72 -38.98 19.72
CA SER A 31 -89.07 -37.87 18.86
C SER A 31 -88.12 -36.72 19.19
N ARG A 32 -87.09 -36.56 18.37
CA ARG A 32 -86.12 -35.47 18.50
C ARG A 32 -86.89 -34.19 18.19
N ILE A 33 -87.43 -33.56 19.23
CA ILE A 33 -87.88 -32.18 19.15
C ILE A 33 -86.65 -31.41 18.65
N LYS A 34 -86.67 -31.02 17.37
CA LYS A 34 -85.71 -30.04 16.86
C LYS A 34 -85.95 -28.82 17.72
N ARG A 35 -85.04 -28.54 18.66
CA ARG A 35 -85.02 -27.23 19.33
C ARG A 35 -85.06 -26.21 18.20
N LYS A 36 -86.03 -25.31 18.21
CA LYS A 36 -86.02 -24.14 17.31
C LYS A 36 -84.63 -23.54 17.48
N ARG A 37 -83.83 -23.57 16.42
CA ARG A 37 -82.50 -22.96 16.44
C ARG A 37 -82.77 -21.48 16.74
N SER A 38 -82.35 -20.99 17.90
CA SER A 38 -82.52 -19.59 18.23
C SER A 38 -81.79 -18.77 17.16
N GLU A 39 -82.43 -17.71 16.69
CA GLU A 39 -81.82 -16.77 15.73
C GLU A 39 -80.49 -16.21 16.28
N GLU A 40 -80.36 -16.16 17.62
CA GLU A 40 -79.14 -15.81 18.37
C GLU A 40 -77.90 -16.66 18.01
N ILE A 41 -78.03 -17.97 17.77
CA ILE A 41 -76.87 -18.83 17.42
C ILE A 41 -76.37 -18.51 16.00
N LEU A 42 -77.26 -18.02 15.13
CA LEU A 42 -76.94 -17.73 13.74
C LEU A 42 -76.26 -16.36 13.63
N THR A 43 -76.63 -15.39 14.49
CA THR A 43 -75.93 -14.12 14.64
C THR A 43 -74.54 -14.30 15.25
N ASP A 44 -74.38 -15.08 16.33
CA ASP A 44 -73.07 -15.32 16.96
C ASP A 44 -72.04 -15.93 15.99
N LEU A 45 -72.48 -16.83 15.10
CA LEU A 45 -71.61 -17.46 14.11
C LEU A 45 -71.25 -16.53 12.95
N VAL A 46 -72.13 -15.57 12.62
CA VAL A 46 -71.85 -14.51 11.64
C VAL A 46 -70.84 -13.52 12.21
N ASP A 47 -71.01 -13.11 13.46
CA ASP A 47 -70.12 -12.19 14.16
C ASP A 47 -68.73 -12.82 14.34
N PHE A 48 -68.65 -14.07 14.80
CA PHE A 48 -67.39 -14.81 14.88
C PHE A 48 -66.68 -14.94 13.52
N LYS A 49 -67.44 -15.17 12.43
CA LYS A 49 -66.86 -15.22 11.08
C LYS A 49 -66.36 -13.85 10.63
N ALA A 50 -67.03 -12.77 11.00
CA ALA A 50 -66.59 -11.42 10.72
C ALA A 50 -65.29 -11.11 11.47
N GLU A 51 -65.22 -11.41 12.76
CA GLU A 51 -64.02 -11.25 13.59
C GLU A 51 -62.83 -12.06 13.06
N MET A 52 -63.05 -13.33 12.70
CA MET A 52 -61.99 -14.16 12.11
C MET A 52 -61.48 -13.59 10.79
N LYS A 53 -62.38 -13.07 9.94
CA LYS A 53 -61.98 -12.43 8.68
C LYS A 53 -61.17 -11.18 8.96
N GLU A 54 -61.63 -10.33 9.87
CA GLU A 54 -60.95 -9.09 10.25
C GLU A 54 -59.56 -9.36 10.82
N MET A 55 -59.43 -10.37 11.70
CA MET A 55 -58.14 -10.78 12.24
C MET A 55 -57.19 -11.29 11.15
N ILE A 56 -57.68 -12.12 10.22
CA ILE A 56 -56.86 -12.64 9.11
C ILE A 56 -56.44 -11.51 8.17
N THR A 57 -57.33 -10.56 7.86
CA THR A 57 -56.99 -9.42 7.01
C THR A 57 -55.98 -8.50 7.69
N SER A 58 -56.19 -8.16 8.96
CA SER A 58 -55.26 -7.34 9.74
C SER A 58 -53.88 -7.99 9.83
N TRP A 59 -53.83 -9.30 10.10
CA TRP A 59 -52.58 -10.05 10.12
C TRP A 59 -51.90 -10.10 8.75
N MET A 60 -52.66 -10.28 7.66
CA MET A 60 -52.12 -10.29 6.30
C MET A 60 -51.60 -8.90 5.90
N ASP A 61 -52.27 -7.83 6.30
CA ASP A 61 -51.83 -6.45 6.07
C ASP A 61 -50.54 -6.14 6.84
N GLN A 62 -50.47 -6.54 8.11
CA GLN A 62 -49.24 -6.43 8.91
C GLN A 62 -48.08 -7.22 8.27
N GLN A 63 -48.32 -8.47 7.86
CA GLN A 63 -47.32 -9.29 7.19
C GLN A 63 -46.86 -8.69 5.86
N ASN A 64 -47.78 -8.10 5.08
CA ASN A 64 -47.44 -7.43 3.84
C ASN A 64 -46.60 -6.17 4.12
N SER A 65 -46.95 -5.38 5.14
CA SER A 65 -46.16 -4.20 5.56
C SER A 65 -44.73 -4.60 5.92
N GLU A 66 -44.56 -5.58 6.81
CA GLU A 66 -43.24 -6.08 7.23
C GLU A 66 -42.42 -6.59 6.03
N ARG A 67 -43.05 -7.32 5.10
CA ARG A 67 -42.39 -7.79 3.87
C ARG A 67 -41.94 -6.64 2.98
N THR A 68 -42.74 -5.59 2.85
CA THR A 68 -42.35 -4.42 2.06
C THR A 68 -41.18 -3.68 2.69
N GLU A 69 -41.17 -3.52 4.01
CA GLU A 69 -40.06 -2.92 4.76
C GLU A 69 -38.77 -3.72 4.58
N ILE A 70 -38.81 -5.04 4.80
CA ILE A 70 -37.65 -5.93 4.59
C ILE A 70 -37.15 -5.83 3.14
N THR A 71 -38.05 -5.89 2.16
CA THR A 71 -37.67 -5.80 0.74
C THR A 71 -37.02 -4.46 0.41
N SER A 72 -37.54 -3.37 0.99
CA SER A 72 -36.96 -2.03 0.82
C SER A 72 -35.56 -1.92 1.44
N ALA A 73 -35.35 -2.51 2.63
CA ALA A 73 -34.07 -2.53 3.30
C ALA A 73 -33.04 -3.34 2.50
N LEU A 74 -33.43 -4.51 1.98
CA LEU A 74 -32.57 -5.33 1.12
C LEU A 74 -32.13 -4.58 -0.14
N ARG A 75 -33.05 -3.86 -0.80
CA ARG A 75 -32.71 -3.00 -1.96
C ARG A 75 -31.74 -1.88 -1.59
N SER A 76 -31.88 -1.30 -0.40
CA SER A 76 -30.97 -0.25 0.07
C SER A 76 -29.55 -0.81 0.33
N ILE A 77 -29.47 -1.99 0.95
CA ILE A 77 -28.22 -2.72 1.19
C ILE A 77 -27.54 -3.05 -0.15
N GLU A 78 -28.29 -3.57 -1.13
CA GLU A 78 -27.77 -3.88 -2.46
C GLU A 78 -27.19 -2.64 -3.16
N LYS A 79 -27.89 -1.49 -3.09
CA LYS A 79 -27.37 -0.21 -3.61
C LYS A 79 -26.09 0.22 -2.91
N SER A 80 -26.03 0.05 -1.59
CA SER A 80 -24.86 0.42 -0.80
C SER A 80 -23.66 -0.47 -1.12
N LEU A 81 -23.91 -1.77 -1.34
CA LEU A 81 -22.90 -2.75 -1.72
C LEU A 81 -22.37 -2.49 -3.13
N THR A 82 -23.23 -2.22 -4.10
CA THR A 82 -22.81 -1.89 -5.48
C THR A 82 -22.02 -0.58 -5.53
N PHE A 83 -22.43 0.43 -4.77
CA PHE A 83 -21.67 1.66 -4.60
C PHE A 83 -20.29 1.40 -3.99
N LEU A 84 -20.22 0.61 -2.91
CA LEU A 84 -18.95 0.25 -2.27
C LEU A 84 -18.03 -0.52 -3.20
N SER A 85 -18.55 -1.49 -3.96
CA SER A 85 -17.80 -2.24 -4.96
C SER A 85 -17.18 -1.32 -6.01
N THR A 86 -17.96 -0.36 -6.51
CA THR A 86 -17.47 0.63 -7.49
C THR A 86 -16.36 1.48 -6.89
N LYS A 87 -16.52 1.94 -5.64
CA LYS A 87 -15.49 2.71 -4.95
C LYS A 87 -14.22 1.92 -4.68
N TYR A 88 -14.36 0.64 -4.37
CA TYR A 88 -13.24 -0.27 -4.21
C TYR A 88 -12.45 -0.40 -5.52
N ASP A 89 -13.13 -0.63 -6.65
CA ASP A 89 -12.48 -0.73 -7.95
C ASP A 89 -11.74 0.56 -8.35
N ASP A 90 -12.35 1.72 -8.09
CA ASP A 90 -11.73 3.02 -8.33
C ASP A 90 -10.48 3.23 -7.46
N MET A 91 -10.53 2.81 -6.19
CA MET A 91 -9.39 2.87 -5.29
C MET A 91 -8.25 1.94 -5.75
N CYS A 92 -8.55 0.71 -6.16
CA CYS A 92 -7.55 -0.21 -6.72
C CYS A 92 -6.85 0.40 -7.93
N LYS A 93 -7.60 0.93 -8.91
CA LYS A 93 -7.02 1.61 -10.08
C LYS A 93 -6.13 2.78 -9.69
N LYS A 94 -6.53 3.57 -8.70
CA LYS A 94 -5.73 4.70 -8.22
C LYS A 94 -4.43 4.24 -7.58
N VAL A 95 -4.47 3.17 -6.78
CA VAL A 95 -3.27 2.58 -6.17
C VAL A 95 -2.32 2.07 -7.26
N ASP A 96 -2.83 1.33 -8.25
CA ASP A 96 -2.01 0.81 -9.36
C ASP A 96 -1.32 1.95 -10.14
N LEU A 97 -2.05 3.04 -10.43
CA LEU A 97 -1.49 4.21 -11.10
C LEU A 97 -0.39 4.87 -10.24
N MET A 98 -0.62 5.03 -8.94
CA MET A 98 0.36 5.60 -8.02
C MET A 98 1.62 4.72 -7.92
N GLU A 99 1.48 3.40 -7.91
CA GLU A 99 2.61 2.48 -7.90
C GLU A 99 3.43 2.57 -9.19
N GLN A 100 2.78 2.60 -10.35
CA GLN A 100 3.44 2.77 -11.63
C GLN A 100 4.19 4.11 -11.72
N GLU A 101 3.57 5.20 -11.26
CA GLU A 101 4.20 6.51 -11.24
C GLU A 101 5.39 6.54 -10.30
N ARG A 102 5.27 5.97 -9.10
CA ARG A 102 6.38 5.83 -8.13
C ARG A 102 7.56 5.07 -8.74
N HIS A 103 7.31 4.00 -9.50
CA HIS A 103 8.35 3.27 -10.20
C HIS A 103 9.08 4.14 -11.23
N LYS A 104 8.34 4.85 -12.09
CA LYS A 104 8.92 5.77 -13.09
C LYS A 104 9.71 6.90 -12.44
N GLN A 105 9.20 7.49 -11.37
CA GLN A 105 9.88 8.54 -10.62
C GLN A 105 11.18 8.02 -10.02
N LYS A 106 11.20 6.82 -9.43
CA LYS A 106 12.41 6.22 -8.87
C LYS A 106 13.47 5.98 -9.94
N GLU A 107 13.08 5.45 -11.09
CA GLU A 107 13.99 5.25 -12.22
C GLU A 107 14.58 6.57 -12.71
N TYR A 108 13.73 7.60 -12.84
CA TYR A 108 14.18 8.94 -13.23
C TYR A 108 15.16 9.55 -12.21
N ILE A 109 14.90 9.39 -10.90
CA ILE A 109 15.83 9.80 -9.84
C ILE A 109 17.17 9.10 -10.01
N THR A 110 17.20 7.78 -10.21
CA THR A 110 18.46 7.05 -10.43
C THR A 110 19.22 7.55 -11.66
N ILE A 111 18.52 7.87 -12.75
CA ILE A 111 19.15 8.47 -13.93
C ILE A 111 19.78 9.83 -13.60
N LEU A 112 19.07 10.67 -12.83
CA LEU A 112 19.58 11.99 -12.42
C LEU A 112 20.79 11.86 -11.49
N GLU A 113 20.74 10.96 -10.50
CA GLU A 113 21.86 10.70 -9.60
C GLU A 113 23.12 10.26 -10.37
N ASN A 114 22.97 9.34 -11.33
CA ASN A 114 24.05 8.91 -12.20
C ASN A 114 24.61 10.06 -13.05
N LYS A 115 23.75 10.96 -13.56
CA LYS A 115 24.21 12.15 -14.31
C LYS A 115 24.99 13.10 -13.41
N VAL A 116 24.51 13.37 -12.20
CA VAL A 116 25.18 14.22 -11.21
C VAL A 116 26.54 13.62 -10.82
N GLU A 117 26.59 12.32 -10.55
CA GLU A 117 27.82 11.63 -10.22
C GLU A 117 28.83 11.71 -11.38
N ASN A 118 28.38 11.50 -12.62
CA ASN A 118 29.23 11.63 -13.80
C ASN A 118 29.75 13.05 -14.00
N ILE A 119 28.94 14.07 -13.74
CA ILE A 119 29.39 15.48 -13.78
C ILE A 119 30.46 15.73 -12.73
N ILE A 120 30.25 15.29 -11.48
CA ILE A 120 31.22 15.45 -10.38
C ILE A 120 32.53 14.71 -10.70
N LYS A 121 32.46 13.46 -11.18
CA LYS A 121 33.61 12.68 -11.62
C LYS A 121 34.36 13.39 -12.74
N THR A 122 33.64 13.93 -13.72
CA THR A 122 34.21 14.64 -14.88
C THR A 122 34.84 15.97 -14.46
N GLN A 123 34.26 16.70 -13.51
CA GLN A 123 34.82 17.94 -12.99
C GLN A 123 36.12 17.67 -12.23
N ARG A 124 36.17 16.62 -11.41
CA ARG A 124 37.35 16.24 -10.63
C ARG A 124 38.40 15.47 -11.42
N LYS A 125 38.15 15.13 -12.69
CA LYS A 125 39.06 14.27 -13.48
C LYS A 125 40.45 14.88 -13.64
N CYS A 126 40.53 16.21 -13.73
CA CYS A 126 41.77 16.99 -13.89
C CYS A 126 42.33 17.51 -12.56
N SER A 127 41.73 17.17 -11.43
CA SER A 127 42.17 17.64 -10.11
C SER A 127 43.21 16.69 -9.50
N ILE A 128 44.17 17.27 -8.79
CA ILE A 128 45.17 16.57 -7.98
C ILE A 128 45.09 17.12 -6.55
N GLU A 129 45.21 16.22 -5.58
CA GLU A 129 45.22 16.58 -4.17
C GLU A 129 46.63 16.38 -3.60
N LEU A 130 47.23 17.46 -3.10
CA LEU A 130 48.50 17.44 -2.39
C LEU A 130 48.23 17.35 -0.90
N LYS A 131 48.60 16.22 -0.30
CA LYS A 131 48.43 15.93 1.12
C LYS A 131 49.69 16.24 1.90
N ASN A 132 49.54 16.39 3.22
CA ASN A 132 50.64 16.64 4.16
C ASN A 132 51.43 17.94 3.89
N VAL A 133 50.82 18.93 3.25
CA VAL A 133 51.44 20.24 3.05
C VAL A 133 51.17 21.12 4.28
N PRO A 134 52.22 21.61 4.99
CA PRO A 134 52.06 22.50 6.14
C PRO A 134 51.21 23.72 5.79
N SER A 135 50.37 24.17 6.72
CA SER A 135 49.54 25.37 6.55
C SER A 135 50.21 26.57 7.20
N SER A 136 50.18 27.72 6.54
CA SER A 136 50.47 29.03 7.15
C SER A 136 49.17 29.82 7.41
N GLU A 137 49.16 30.72 8.40
CA GLU A 137 47.97 31.50 8.77
C GLU A 137 47.53 32.50 7.68
N LYS A 138 48.46 32.93 6.83
CA LYS A 138 48.22 33.91 5.77
C LYS A 138 48.72 33.40 4.42
N GLU A 139 48.15 32.29 3.96
CA GLU A 139 48.47 31.76 2.63
C GLU A 139 47.71 32.52 1.53
N SER A 140 48.46 33.00 0.54
CA SER A 140 47.90 33.55 -0.71
C SER A 140 47.89 32.50 -1.82
N LYS A 141 47.12 32.74 -2.89
CA LYS A 141 47.10 31.84 -4.06
C LYS A 141 48.48 31.72 -4.71
N GLU A 142 49.26 32.80 -4.70
CA GLU A 142 50.62 32.83 -5.26
C GLU A 142 51.58 31.93 -4.46
N MET A 143 51.42 31.85 -3.13
CA MET A 143 52.18 30.91 -2.31
C MET A 143 51.83 29.45 -2.64
N LEU A 144 50.55 29.15 -2.88
CA LEU A 144 50.16 27.81 -3.30
C LEU A 144 50.73 27.46 -4.68
N LEU A 145 50.71 28.41 -5.63
CA LEU A 145 51.32 28.23 -6.96
C LEU A 145 52.82 27.97 -6.87
N SER A 146 53.54 28.70 -6.01
CA SER A 146 54.98 28.50 -5.83
C SER A 146 55.30 27.12 -5.23
N MET A 147 54.49 26.64 -4.29
CA MET A 147 54.61 25.27 -3.76
C MET A 147 54.44 24.21 -4.85
N VAL A 148 53.43 24.36 -5.72
CA VAL A 148 53.20 23.45 -6.85
C VAL A 148 54.35 23.51 -7.86
N SER A 149 54.89 24.69 -8.13
CA SER A 149 56.05 24.89 -9.02
C SER A 149 57.33 24.24 -8.47
N ASN A 150 57.55 24.34 -7.15
CA ASN A 150 58.68 23.66 -6.49
C ASN A 150 58.53 22.13 -6.54
N LEU A 151 57.30 21.63 -6.36
CA LEU A 151 56.99 20.21 -6.49
C LEU A 151 57.20 19.72 -7.94
N SER A 152 56.77 20.50 -8.94
CA SER A 152 56.91 20.15 -10.35
C SER A 152 58.38 20.06 -10.76
N THR A 153 59.19 21.00 -10.29
CA THR A 153 60.65 21.01 -10.46
C THR A 153 61.29 19.76 -9.85
N SER A 154 60.88 19.39 -8.63
CA SER A 154 61.37 18.19 -7.93
C SER A 154 60.98 16.89 -8.68
N LEU A 155 59.81 16.87 -9.31
CA LEU A 155 59.33 15.76 -10.13
C LEU A 155 59.86 15.77 -11.57
N LYS A 156 60.64 16.80 -11.96
CA LYS A 156 61.10 17.04 -13.33
C LYS A 156 59.95 17.10 -14.35
N VAL A 157 58.82 17.69 -13.95
CA VAL A 157 57.66 17.94 -14.80
C VAL A 157 57.55 19.44 -15.03
N ASN A 158 57.51 19.87 -16.29
CA ASN A 158 57.26 21.26 -16.63
C ASN A 158 55.77 21.57 -16.46
N ILE A 159 55.43 22.44 -15.50
CA ILE A 159 54.08 22.95 -15.28
C ILE A 159 54.18 24.47 -15.26
N GLN A 160 53.42 25.13 -16.13
CA GLN A 160 53.30 26.58 -16.13
C GLN A 160 52.09 27.03 -15.31
N SER A 161 52.08 28.28 -14.85
CA SER A 161 50.92 28.83 -14.12
C SER A 161 49.63 28.79 -14.95
N ASN A 162 49.73 28.91 -16.29
CA ASN A 162 48.59 28.83 -17.22
C ASN A 162 48.00 27.40 -17.33
N ASP A 163 48.74 26.39 -16.88
CA ASP A 163 48.28 25.01 -16.84
C ASP A 163 47.41 24.73 -15.62
N ILE A 164 47.36 25.66 -14.66
CA ILE A 164 46.59 25.57 -13.43
C ILE A 164 45.37 26.46 -13.58
N LYS A 165 44.19 25.84 -13.60
CA LYS A 165 42.90 26.53 -13.71
C LYS A 165 42.46 27.13 -12.38
N ASP A 166 42.64 26.41 -11.28
CA ASP A 166 42.40 26.91 -9.93
C ASP A 166 43.25 26.16 -8.90
N ILE A 167 43.47 26.80 -7.77
CA ILE A 167 44.24 26.27 -6.65
C ILE A 167 43.69 26.77 -5.32
N TYR A 168 43.41 25.85 -4.41
CA TYR A 168 42.83 26.17 -3.11
C TYR A 168 43.07 25.05 -2.09
N ARG A 169 42.95 25.37 -0.81
CA ARG A 169 42.88 24.34 0.25
C ARG A 169 41.45 23.87 0.47
N THR A 170 41.29 22.59 0.76
CA THR A 170 39.98 22.05 1.14
C THR A 170 39.52 22.64 2.48
N THR A 171 38.21 22.78 2.67
CA THR A 171 37.57 23.29 3.89
C THR A 171 37.41 22.23 4.99
N ILE A 172 38.03 21.07 4.83
CA ILE A 172 37.91 19.94 5.77
C ILE A 172 38.53 20.33 7.12
N LYS A 173 37.90 19.94 8.23
CA LYS A 173 38.40 20.17 9.59
C LYS A 173 39.69 19.37 9.82
N GLY A 174 40.78 20.04 10.19
CA GLY A 174 42.06 19.43 10.53
C GLY A 174 43.24 20.39 10.30
N ASP A 175 44.38 20.12 10.96
CA ASP A 175 45.59 20.95 10.87
C ASP A 175 46.31 20.85 9.51
N LYS A 176 46.18 19.71 8.82
CA LYS A 176 46.86 19.43 7.54
C LYS A 176 45.88 19.38 6.38
N LYS A 177 45.26 20.51 6.08
CA LYS A 177 44.28 20.64 4.98
C LYS A 177 44.96 20.42 3.62
N PRO A 178 44.51 19.45 2.81
CA PRO A 178 45.08 19.22 1.48
C PRO A 178 44.91 20.42 0.54
N ILE A 179 45.88 20.61 -0.35
CA ILE A 179 45.79 21.58 -1.47
C ILE A 179 45.21 20.85 -2.67
N VAL A 180 44.14 21.37 -3.24
CA VAL A 180 43.58 20.90 -4.51
C VAL A 180 44.10 21.78 -5.62
N VAL A 181 44.68 21.15 -6.64
CA VAL A 181 45.16 21.79 -7.87
C VAL A 181 44.29 21.30 -9.01
N GLU A 182 43.53 22.19 -9.63
CA GLU A 182 42.75 21.89 -10.84
C GLU A 182 43.59 22.20 -12.07
N MET A 183 43.97 21.16 -12.83
CA MET A 183 44.74 21.33 -14.06
C MET A 183 43.82 21.68 -15.23
N SER A 184 44.34 22.46 -16.18
CA SER A 184 43.66 22.78 -17.45
C SER A 184 43.38 21.53 -18.28
N THR A 185 44.24 20.50 -18.21
CA THR A 185 44.06 19.25 -18.97
C THR A 185 44.29 17.98 -18.15
N TYR A 186 43.61 16.89 -18.54
CA TYR A 186 43.79 15.57 -17.92
C TYR A 186 45.19 14.99 -18.16
N VAL A 187 45.80 15.29 -19.31
CA VAL A 187 47.14 14.81 -19.69
C VAL A 187 48.19 15.32 -18.70
N GLN A 188 48.13 16.60 -18.32
CA GLN A 188 49.01 17.18 -17.31
C GLN A 188 48.88 16.46 -15.97
N LYS A 189 47.64 16.20 -15.54
CA LYS A 189 47.37 15.45 -14.32
C LYS A 189 47.93 14.03 -14.34
N MET A 190 47.83 13.34 -15.48
CA MET A 190 48.44 12.02 -15.66
C MET A 190 49.97 12.07 -15.65
N ASN A 191 50.57 13.08 -16.28
CA ASN A 191 52.02 13.26 -16.29
C ASN A 191 52.56 13.45 -14.87
N ILE A 192 51.93 14.33 -14.08
CA ILE A 192 52.30 14.58 -12.69
C ILE A 192 52.15 13.32 -11.83
N THR A 193 50.99 12.65 -11.93
CA THR A 193 50.72 11.43 -11.16
C THR A 193 51.72 10.32 -11.50
N SER A 194 52.07 10.18 -12.78
CA SER A 194 53.03 9.17 -13.25
C SER A 194 54.46 9.52 -12.82
N ALA A 195 54.85 10.79 -12.89
CA ALA A 195 56.14 11.25 -12.41
C ALA A 195 56.28 11.06 -10.89
N ALA A 196 55.24 11.35 -10.11
CA ALA A 196 55.22 11.10 -8.67
C ALA A 196 55.40 9.61 -8.33
N LYS A 197 54.70 8.71 -9.04
CA LYS A 197 54.89 7.26 -8.89
C LYS A 197 56.32 6.82 -9.23
N LYS A 198 56.86 7.32 -10.35
CA LYS A 198 58.25 7.04 -10.75
C LYS A 198 59.23 7.53 -9.69
N TYR A 199 59.05 8.74 -9.16
CA TYR A 199 59.89 9.29 -8.11
C TYR A 199 59.89 8.40 -6.87
N ASN A 200 58.73 7.96 -6.39
CA ASN A 200 58.62 7.10 -5.20
C ASN A 200 59.24 5.72 -5.39
N ASN A 201 59.19 5.18 -6.61
CA ASN A 201 59.83 3.91 -6.94
C ASN A 201 61.36 4.00 -6.92
N HIS A 202 61.93 5.14 -7.36
CA HIS A 202 63.37 5.38 -7.33
C HIS A 202 63.87 5.79 -5.93
N ASN A 203 63.05 6.52 -5.16
CA ASN A 203 63.41 7.05 -3.84
C ASN A 203 62.71 6.26 -2.71
N LYS A 204 63.05 4.97 -2.56
CA LYS A 204 62.39 4.08 -1.58
C LYS A 204 62.47 4.57 -0.13
N ASN A 205 63.58 5.22 0.24
CA ASN A 205 63.83 5.72 1.59
C ASN A 205 63.27 7.14 1.84
N ASN A 206 62.87 7.86 0.77
CA ASN A 206 62.36 9.22 0.85
C ASN A 206 61.21 9.42 -0.16
N LYS A 207 60.08 8.76 0.12
CA LYS A 207 58.89 8.84 -0.73
C LYS A 207 58.16 10.16 -0.52
N LEU A 208 57.55 10.68 -1.59
CA LEU A 208 56.65 11.83 -1.53
C LEU A 208 55.30 11.50 -0.87
N ASN A 209 54.92 10.23 -0.85
CA ASN A 209 53.76 9.74 -0.13
C ASN A 209 54.20 8.84 1.03
N THR A 210 53.76 9.19 2.24
CA THR A 210 53.68 8.28 3.38
C THR A 210 52.27 7.72 3.48
#